data_AF-A0A2K8P8M9-F1
#
_entry.id   AF-A0A2K8P8M9-F1
#
_cell.length_a   1.000
_cell.length_b   1.000
_cell.length_c   1.000
_cell.angle_alpha   90.00
_cell.angle_beta   90.00
_cell.angle_gamma   90.00
#
_symmetry.space_group_name_H-M   'P 1'
#
loop_
_entity.id
_entity.type
_entity.pdbx_description
1 polymer ?
#
loop_
_entity_poly.entity_id
_entity_poly.type
_entity_poly.pdbx_seq_one_letter_code
_entity_poly.pdbx_strand_id
1 'polypeptide(L)'
;MITTTDANLWVTEDVSHRLLGRAVAQPSSGRRGTVGTVLIYASKVSNRVVKTVAHMRPLDDSGREWTADPGTLQPLRPIASDLPAGKS
;
A
#
# COMPACT_ATOMS: atom_id res chain seq x y z
N MET A 1 -18.66 -6.96 14.47
CA MET A 1 -18.25 -8.37 14.55
C MET A 1 -16.74 -8.41 14.36
N ILE A 2 -15.97 -8.52 15.43
CA ILE A 2 -14.50 -8.60 15.35
C ILE A 2 -14.20 -10.09 15.08
N THR A 3 -13.88 -10.44 13.84
CA THR A 3 -13.48 -11.80 13.51
C THR A 3 -12.17 -12.09 14.25
N THR A 4 -12.13 -13.21 14.96
CA THR A 4 -11.03 -13.71 15.82
C THR A 4 -9.69 -13.91 15.09
N THR A 5 -9.61 -13.55 13.80
CA THR A 5 -8.44 -13.66 12.93
C THR A 5 -7.31 -12.68 13.29
N ASP A 6 -7.61 -11.52 13.88
CA ASP A 6 -6.57 -10.50 14.16
C ASP A 6 -5.60 -10.89 15.30
N ALA A 7 -6.00 -11.77 16.23
CA ALA A 7 -5.15 -12.15 17.38
C ALA A 7 -3.88 -12.96 16.98
N ASN A 8 -3.95 -13.65 15.83
CA ASN A 8 -2.90 -14.56 15.36
C ASN A 8 -2.06 -13.98 14.22
N LEU A 9 -1.87 -12.66 14.15
CA LEU A 9 -1.09 -12.01 13.11
C LEU A 9 0.19 -11.35 13.66
N TRP A 10 1.31 -11.58 12.99
CA TRP A 10 2.46 -10.68 13.03
C TRP A 10 2.20 -9.52 12.09
N VAL A 11 2.52 -8.30 12.55
CA VAL A 11 2.47 -7.10 11.72
C VAL A 11 3.86 -6.53 11.65
N THR A 12 4.32 -6.27 10.42
CA THR A 12 5.63 -5.68 10.15
C THR A 12 5.49 -4.59 9.12
N GLU A 13 6.34 -3.57 9.18
CA GLU A 13 6.40 -2.54 8.15
C GLU A 13 7.26 -3.02 6.97
N ASP A 14 6.75 -2.83 5.76
CA ASP A 14 7.56 -2.94 4.54
C ASP A 14 8.23 -1.60 4.24
N VAL A 15 9.29 -1.31 5.00
CA VAL A 15 10.05 -0.04 4.91
C VAL A 15 10.74 0.17 3.56
N SER A 16 10.82 -0.87 2.72
CA SER A 16 11.43 -0.80 1.38
C SER A 16 10.39 -0.78 0.25
N HIS A 17 9.10 -0.68 0.58
CA HIS A 17 8.06 -0.74 -0.43
C HIS A 17 8.18 0.43 -1.43
N ARG A 18 8.23 0.12 -2.73
CA ARG A 18 8.48 1.09 -3.82
C ARG A 18 7.51 2.27 -3.87
N LEU A 19 6.30 2.11 -3.31
CA LEU A 19 5.28 3.16 -3.29
C LEU A 19 5.39 4.10 -2.07
N LEU A 20 6.24 3.83 -1.08
CA LEU A 20 6.39 4.72 0.08
C LEU A 20 6.73 6.15 -0.34
N GLY A 21 6.02 7.12 0.22
CA GLY A 21 6.15 8.54 -0.10
C GLY A 21 5.64 8.93 -1.50
N ARG A 22 5.10 7.99 -2.29
CA ARG A 22 4.60 8.27 -3.65
C ARG A 22 3.13 8.65 -3.63
N ALA A 23 2.80 9.59 -4.51
CA ALA A 23 1.43 9.91 -4.88
C ALA A 23 0.87 8.83 -5.82
N VAL A 24 -0.28 8.27 -5.48
CA VAL A 24 -0.93 7.17 -6.18
C VAL A 24 -2.43 7.43 -6.34
N ALA A 25 -3.05 6.70 -7.27
CA ALA A 25 -4.49 6.57 -7.41
C ALA A 25 -4.94 5.14 -7.09
N GLN A 26 -6.14 4.99 -6.55
CA GLN A 26 -6.88 3.73 -6.51
C GLN A 26 -7.96 3.76 -7.61
N PRO A 27 -7.77 3.05 -8.74
CA PRO A 27 -8.65 3.17 -9.91
C PRO A 27 -10.13 2.83 -9.61
N SER A 28 -10.38 1.84 -8.76
CA SER A 28 -11.73 1.37 -8.44
C SER A 28 -12.59 2.40 -7.70
N SER A 29 -11.97 3.33 -6.96
CA SER A 29 -12.67 4.35 -6.17
C SER A 29 -12.41 5.77 -6.66
N GLY A 30 -11.44 5.96 -7.56
CA GLY A 30 -10.95 7.27 -7.99
C GLY A 30 -10.15 8.03 -6.93
N ARG A 31 -9.98 7.46 -5.72
CA ARG A 31 -9.28 8.12 -4.62
C ARG A 31 -7.81 8.30 -4.93
N ARG A 32 -7.25 9.43 -4.48
CA ARG A 32 -5.85 9.79 -4.65
C ARG A 32 -5.23 10.10 -3.30
N GLY A 33 -3.97 9.71 -3.13
CA GLY A 33 -3.28 9.86 -1.86
C GLY A 33 -1.78 9.62 -1.97
N THR A 34 -1.06 9.95 -0.90
CA THR A 34 0.35 9.60 -0.72
C THR A 34 0.45 8.40 0.20
N VAL A 35 1.24 7.38 -0.18
CA VAL A 35 1.49 6.22 0.69
C VAL A 35 2.40 6.63 1.84
N GLY A 36 1.91 6.54 3.08
CA GLY A 36 2.65 6.88 4.29
C GLY A 36 3.41 5.70 4.89
N THR A 37 2.75 4.54 4.98
CA THR A 37 3.33 3.27 5.45
C THR A 37 2.69 2.09 4.71
N VAL A 38 3.39 0.97 4.66
CA VAL A 38 2.88 -0.29 4.13
C VAL A 38 3.12 -1.37 5.18
N LEU A 39 2.05 -2.06 5.55
CA LEU A 39 2.05 -3.10 6.58
C LEU A 39 1.83 -4.47 5.97
N ILE A 40 2.68 -5.43 6.34
CA ILE A 40 2.54 -6.84 6.00
C ILE A 40 1.98 -7.56 7.22
N TYR A 41 0.85 -8.25 7.02
CA TYR A 41 0.24 -9.10 8.03
C TYR A 41 0.54 -10.56 7.68
N ALA A 42 1.23 -11.26 8.57
CA ALA A 42 1.56 -12.68 8.42
C ALA A 42 0.91 -13.51 9.52
N SER A 43 0.43 -14.71 9.21
CA SER A 43 -0.12 -15.63 10.22
C SER A 43 0.99 -16.10 11.15
N LYS A 44 0.79 -16.00 12.46
CA LYS A 44 1.71 -16.56 13.48
C LYS A 44 1.82 -18.09 13.39
N VAL A 45 0.79 -18.76 12.87
CA VAL A 45 0.73 -20.24 12.83
C VAL A 45 1.46 -20.78 11.61
N SER A 46 1.29 -20.16 10.45
CA SER A 46 1.82 -20.66 9.17
C SER A 46 2.97 -19.83 8.61
N ASN A 47 3.27 -18.67 9.21
CA ASN A 47 4.22 -17.67 8.74
C ASN A 47 3.96 -17.20 7.29
N ARG A 48 2.75 -17.39 6.77
CA ARG A 48 2.36 -16.93 5.43
C ARG A 48 1.77 -15.53 5.50
N VAL A 49 2.08 -14.71 4.50
CA VAL A 49 1.44 -13.41 4.31
C VAL A 49 -0.05 -13.63 4.05
N VAL A 50 -0.88 -12.94 4.83
CA VAL A 50 -2.35 -12.99 4.75
C VAL A 50 -2.88 -11.76 4.01
N LYS A 51 -2.32 -10.58 4.28
CA LYS A 51 -2.68 -9.33 3.61
C LYS A 51 -1.53 -8.33 3.68
N THR A 52 -1.50 -7.43 2.71
CA THR A 52 -0.65 -6.23 2.73
C THR A 52 -1.56 -5.01 2.65
N VAL A 53 -1.29 -4.00 3.46
CA VAL A 53 -2.13 -2.80 3.57
C VAL A 53 -1.26 -1.55 3.48
N ALA A 54 -1.54 -0.69 2.50
CA ALA A 54 -0.99 0.64 2.40
C ALA A 54 -1.87 1.63 3.16
N HIS A 55 -1.27 2.47 4.00
CA HIS A 55 -1.93 3.61 4.65
C HIS A 55 -1.71 4.87 3.83
N MET A 56 -2.80 5.58 3.58
CA MET A 56 -2.89 6.64 2.59
C MET A 56 -3.26 7.97 3.24
N ARG A 57 -2.45 9.00 2.98
CA ARG A 57 -2.79 10.39 3.26
C ARG A 57 -3.50 10.97 2.04
N PRO A 58 -4.70 11.58 2.18
CA PRO A 58 -5.45 12.06 1.03
C PRO A 58 -4.77 13.26 0.34
N LEU A 59 -5.01 13.41 -0.97
CA LEU A 59 -4.58 14.57 -1.78
C LEU A 59 -5.74 15.54 -2.10
N ASP A 60 -6.92 15.31 -1.53
CA ASP A 60 -8.14 16.10 -1.74
C ASP A 60 -8.45 17.06 -0.58
N ASP A 61 -7.47 17.34 0.27
CA ASP A 61 -7.56 18.16 1.49
C ASP A 61 -8.64 17.73 2.49
N SER A 62 -9.26 16.56 2.32
CA SER A 62 -10.31 16.08 3.23
C SER A 62 -9.80 15.73 4.63
N GLY A 63 -8.49 15.53 4.78
CA GLY A 63 -7.86 15.01 6.01
C GLY A 63 -8.25 13.58 6.36
N ARG A 64 -9.09 12.92 5.55
CA ARG A 64 -9.56 11.54 5.79
C ARG A 64 -8.58 10.53 5.24
N GLU A 65 -7.71 10.04 6.12
CA GLU A 65 -6.84 8.90 5.83
C GLU A 65 -7.63 7.65 5.43
N TRP A 66 -7.00 6.77 4.66
CA TRP A 66 -7.60 5.54 4.20
C TRP A 66 -6.57 4.45 3.98
N THR A 67 -7.04 3.24 3.73
CA THR A 67 -6.19 2.10 3.46
C THR A 67 -6.58 1.42 2.15
N ALA A 68 -5.60 0.78 1.51
CA ALA A 68 -5.83 -0.05 0.32
C ALA A 68 -4.79 -1.16 0.20
N ASP A 69 -5.10 -2.16 -0.62
CA ASP A 69 -4.10 -3.11 -1.09
C ASP A 69 -3.10 -2.37 -2.01
N PRO A 70 -1.79 -2.35 -1.69
CA PRO A 70 -0.79 -1.68 -2.51
C PRO A 70 -0.69 -2.21 -3.94
N GLY A 71 -1.06 -3.46 -4.19
CA GLY A 71 -1.09 -4.05 -5.54
C GLY A 71 -2.15 -3.42 -6.44
N THR A 72 -3.15 -2.74 -5.87
CA THR A 72 -4.22 -2.05 -6.61
C THR A 72 -3.91 -0.58 -6.88
N LEU A 73 -2.80 -0.06 -6.37
CA LEU A 73 -2.43 1.34 -6.45
C LEU A 73 -1.59 1.62 -7.70
N GLN A 74 -1.91 2.71 -8.37
CA GLN A 74 -1.17 3.18 -9.54
C GLN A 74 -0.41 4.47 -9.22
N PRO A 75 0.91 4.52 -9.40
CA PRO A 75 1.68 5.76 -9.29
C PRO A 75 1.14 6.85 -10.21
N LEU A 76 0.96 8.07 -9.68
CA LEU A 76 0.59 9.23 -10.51
C LEU A 76 1.75 9.77 -11.35
N ARG A 77 2.99 9.41 -10.98
CA ARG A 77 4.20 9.70 -11.75
C ARG A 77 4.97 8.39 -11.96
N PRO A 78 5.64 8.21 -13.12
CA PRO A 78 6.47 7.03 -13.35
C PRO A 78 7.49 6.81 -12.24
N ILE A 79 7.69 5.56 -11.85
CA ILE A 79 8.80 5.18 -10.97
C ILE A 79 10.01 4.97 -11.87
N ALA A 80 11.20 5.43 -11.48
CA ALA A 80 12.39 5.40 -12.33
C ALA A 80 12.74 4.01 -12.89
N SER A 81 12.28 2.93 -12.25
CA SER A 81 12.38 1.55 -12.72
C SER A 81 11.49 1.21 -13.92
N ASP A 82 10.52 2.05 -14.27
CA ASP A 82 9.55 1.84 -15.36
C ASP A 82 9.97 2.52 -16.68
N LEU A 83 11.12 3.19 -16.73
CA LEU A 83 11.65 3.73 -17.98
C LEU A 83 12.26 2.57 -18.79
N PRO A 84 11.70 2.19 -19.97
CA PRO A 84 12.42 1.30 -20.86
C PRO A 84 13.75 1.98 -21.20
N ALA A 85 14.86 1.29 -20.94
CA ALA A 85 16.19 1.76 -21.32
C ALA A 85 16.12 2.16 -22.81
N GLY A 86 16.27 3.45 -23.09
CA GLY A 86 16.21 3.97 -24.44
C GLY A 86 17.19 3.19 -25.31
N LYS A 87 16.68 2.53 -26.35
CA LYS A 87 17.55 1.96 -27.39
C LYS A 87 18.29 3.14 -28.03
N SER A 88 19.61 3.09 -27.93
CA SER A 88 20.53 3.93 -28.70
C SER A 88 20.53 3.51 -30.16
#